data_AF-A0A3D4HQX5-F1
#
_entry.id   AF-A0A3D4HQX5-F1
#
_cell.length_a   1.000
_cell.length_b   1.000
_cell.length_c   1.000
_cell.angle_alpha   90.00
_cell.angle_beta   90.00
_cell.angle_gamma   90.00
#
_symmetry.space_group_name_H-M   'P 1'
#
loop_
_entity.id
_entity.type
_entity.pdbx_description
1 polymer ?
#
loop_
_entity_poly.entity_id
_entity_poly.type
_entity_poly.pdbx_seq_one_letter_code
_entity_poly.pdbx_strand_id
1 'polypeptide(L)' 'KGESVADTIRVISYYADICAMRHPKEGAPLVASLYSSIPIINAGDGGHNHPTQTFTDLLTIKNLKG' A
#
# COMPACT_ATOMS: atom_id res chain seq x y z
N LYS A 1 -9.21 6.12 18.35
CA LYS A 1 -7.77 6.42 18.60
C LYS A 1 -7.32 7.30 17.45
N GLY A 2 -6.96 8.56 17.73
CA GLY A 2 -6.89 9.65 16.73
C GLY A 2 -5.51 9.87 16.08
N GLU A 3 -4.67 8.83 15.99
CA GLU A 3 -3.40 8.95 15.27
C GLU A 3 -3.64 9.06 13.76
N SER A 4 -2.89 9.96 13.11
CA SER A 4 -2.99 10.14 11.67
C SER A 4 -2.23 9.04 10.93
N VAL A 5 -2.56 8.81 9.66
CA VAL A 5 -1.80 7.90 8.77
C VAL A 5 -0.30 8.25 8.74
N ALA A 6 0.01 9.55 8.76
CA ALA A 6 1.39 10.04 8.74
C ALA A 6 2.14 9.70 10.03
N ASP A 7 1.48 9.78 11.19
CA ASP A 7 2.12 9.44 12.48
C ASP A 7 2.36 7.94 12.58
N THR A 8 1.35 7.14 12.22
CA THR A 8 1.43 5.68 12.21
C THR A 8 2.58 5.19 11.33
N ILE A 9 2.71 5.71 10.10
CA ILE A 9 3.75 5.19 9.19
C ILE A 9 5.16 5.60 9.61
N ARG A 10 5.34 6.79 10.21
CA ARG A 10 6.64 7.19 10.78
C ARG A 10 7.08 6.22 11.87
N VAL A 11 6.15 5.81 12.75
CA VAL A 11 6.43 4.82 13.80
C VAL A 11 6.80 3.49 13.17
N ILE A 12 5.97 2.95 12.26
CA ILE A 12 6.21 1.67 11.59
C ILE A 12 7.56 1.65 10.86
N SER A 13 7.97 2.77 10.26
CA SER A 13 9.24 2.89 9.52
C SER A 13 10.49 2.65 10.37
N TYR A 14 10.39 2.75 11.70
CA TYR A 14 11.48 2.41 12.62
C TYR A 14 11.53 0.92 13.00
N TYR A 15 10.47 0.16 12.71
CA TYR A 15 10.34 -1.24 13.11
C TYR A 15 10.41 -2.23 11.94
N ALA A 16 10.33 -1.76 10.70
CA ALA A 16 10.30 -2.61 9.50
C ALA A 16 11.10 -1.97 8.38
N ASP A 17 11.52 -2.78 7.41
CA ASP A 17 12.26 -2.32 6.22
C ASP A 17 11.34 -2.02 5.02
N ILE A 18 10.10 -2.52 5.04
CA ILE A 18 9.07 -2.31 4.02
C ILE A 18 7.68 -2.45 4.62
N CYS A 19 6.70 -1.69 4.13
CA CYS A 19 5.32 -1.76 4.62
C CYS A 19 4.33 -1.97 3.47
N ALA A 20 3.51 -3.01 3.58
CA ALA A 20 2.30 -3.17 2.77
C ALA A 20 1.11 -2.53 3.50
N MET A 21 0.46 -1.56 2.85
CA MET A 21 -0.61 -0.78 3.46
C MET A 21 -1.93 -1.03 2.76
N ARG A 22 -2.97 -1.34 3.55
CA ARG A 22 -4.36 -1.37 3.11
C ARG A 22 -5.18 -0.42 3.96
N HIS A 23 -5.92 0.49 3.33
CA HIS A 23 -6.66 1.53 4.04
C HIS A 23 -7.94 1.91 3.28
N PRO A 24 -9.10 2.11 3.93
CA PRO A 24 -10.38 2.35 3.22
C PRO A 24 -10.46 3.72 2.54
N LYS A 25 -9.68 4.71 3.00
CA LYS A 25 -9.63 6.05 2.40
C LYS A 25 -8.68 6.08 1.21
N GLU A 26 -9.18 6.55 0.08
CA GLU A 26 -8.40 6.79 -1.14
C GLU A 26 -7.23 7.74 -0.89
N GLY A 27 -6.09 7.44 -1.50
CA GLY A 27 -4.85 8.21 -1.35
C GLY A 27 -4.11 7.99 -0.04
N ALA A 28 -4.61 7.17 0.90
CA ALA A 28 -3.92 6.93 2.17
C ALA A 28 -2.51 6.32 2.01
N PRO A 29 -2.26 5.33 1.12
CA PRO A 29 -0.90 4.84 0.87
C PRO A 29 0.02 5.89 0.25
N LEU A 30 -0.52 6.83 -0.54
CA LEU A 30 0.25 7.96 -1.07
C LEU A 30 0.64 8.92 0.06
N VAL A 31 -0.30 9.25 0.96
CA VAL A 31 0.03 10.05 2.15
C VAL A 31 1.07 9.34 2.99
N ALA A 32 0.94 8.03 3.19
CA ALA A 32 1.92 7.25 3.95
C ALA A 32 3.30 7.27 3.30
N SER A 33 3.41 7.16 1.97
CA SER A 33 4.70 7.20 1.27
C SER A 33 5.40 8.56 1.36
N LEU A 34 4.65 9.66 1.49
CA LEU A 34 5.22 11.00 1.69
C LEU A 34 5.88 11.18 3.07
N TYR A 35 5.53 10.35 4.05
CA TYR A 35 6.02 10.45 5.44
C TYR A 35 6.79 9.23 5.92
N SER A 36 6.92 8.21 5.07
CA SER A 36 7.66 6.99 5.36
C SER A 36 9.14 7.14 4.99
N SER A 37 10.04 6.58 5.81
CA SER A 37 11.45 6.40 5.44
C SER A 37 11.72 5.07 4.73
N ILE A 38 10.71 4.20 4.65
CA ILE A 38 10.78 2.89 3.99
C ILE A 38 9.81 2.80 2.80
N PRO A 39 10.02 1.88 1.85
CA PRO A 39 9.10 1.69 0.74
C PRO A 39 7.69 1.29 1.21
N ILE A 40 6.67 1.85 0.53
CA ILE A 40 5.26 1.55 0.77
C ILE A 40 4.68 0.80 -0.42
N ILE A 41 4.08 -0.36 -0.16
CA ILE A 41 3.30 -1.12 -1.14
C ILE A 41 1.82 -0.82 -0.91
N ASN A 42 1.14 -0.26 -1.92
CA ASN A 42 -0.31 -0.11 -1.90
C ASN A 42 -0.98 -1.48 -2.08
N ALA A 43 -1.57 -2.01 -1.01
CA ALA A 43 -2.36 -3.24 -0.97
C ALA A 43 -3.89 -2.97 -0.98
N GLY A 44 -4.30 -1.81 -1.49
CA GLY A 44 -5.69 -1.36 -1.62
C GLY A 44 -5.96 -0.07 -0.85
N ASP A 45 -6.38 0.98 -1.56
CA ASP A 45 -6.86 2.24 -0.97
C ASP A 45 -8.35 2.53 -1.26
N GLY A 46 -9.24 1.76 -0.64
CA GLY A 46 -10.68 1.88 -0.86
C GLY A 46 -11.09 1.40 -2.25
N GLY A 47 -11.91 2.19 -2.95
CA GLY A 47 -12.36 1.90 -4.32
C GLY A 47 -11.39 2.37 -5.41
N HIS A 48 -10.20 2.86 -5.03
CA HIS A 48 -9.24 3.47 -5.92
C HIS A 48 -8.28 2.43 -6.50
N ASN A 49 -7.06 2.31 -5.98
CA ASN A 49 -6.03 1.45 -6.58
C ASN A 49 -5.72 0.22 -5.72
N HIS A 50 -5.47 -0.90 -6.42
CA HIS A 50 -4.85 -2.08 -5.83
C HIS A 50 -3.83 -2.69 -6.83
N PRO A 51 -2.66 -2.05 -7.03
CA PRO A 51 -1.74 -2.41 -8.12
C PRO A 51 -1.27 -3.87 -8.10
N THR A 52 -1.05 -4.41 -6.90
CA THR A 52 -0.65 -5.82 -6.72
C THR A 52 -1.73 -6.81 -7.16
N GLN A 53 -3.01 -6.44 -7.07
CA GLN A 53 -4.10 -7.26 -7.61
C GLN A 53 -4.04 -7.26 -9.14
N THR A 54 -3.89 -6.09 -9.76
CA THR A 54 -3.74 -5.98 -11.22
C THR A 54 -2.55 -6.79 -11.74
N PHE A 55 -1.40 -6.74 -11.06
CA PHE A 55 -0.26 -7.58 -11.42
C PHE A 55 -0.56 -9.07 -11.30
N THR A 56 -1.28 -9.47 -10.25
CA THR A 56 -1.68 -10.87 -10.06
C THR A 56 -2.66 -11.32 -11.14
N ASP A 57 -3.60 -10.47 -11.55
CA ASP A 57 -4.57 -10.75 -12.61
C ASP A 57 -3.87 -10.90 -13.96
N LEU A 58 -2.96 -9.98 -14.30
CA LEU A 58 -2.16 -10.06 -15.52
C LEU A 58 -1.27 -11.29 -15.55
N LEU A 59 -0.63 -11.63 -14.42
CA LEU A 59 0.17 -12.84 -14.29
C LEU A 59 -0.71 -14.10 -14.48
N THR A 60 -1.92 -14.09 -13.94
CA THR A 60 -2.88 -15.18 -14.10
C THR A 60 -3.31 -15.33 -15.55
N ILE A 61 -3.65 -14.24 -16.24
CA ILE A 61 -3.96 -14.25 -17.67
C ILE A 61 -2.77 -14.79 -18.45
N LYS A 62 -1.56 -14.27 -18.21
CA LYS A 62 -0.34 -14.72 -18.90
C LYS A 62 -0.09 -16.22 -18.71
N ASN A 63 -0.24 -16.72 -17.49
CA ASN A 63 0.01 -18.14 -17.19
C ASN A 63 -1.05 -19.07 -17.78
N LEU A 64 -2.31 -18.62 -17.88
CA LEU A 64 -3.43 -19.45 -18.36
C LEU A 64 -3.72 -19.28 -19.86
N LYS A 65 -3.28 -18.17 -20.47
CA LYS A 65 -3.65 -17.77 -21.84
C LYS A 65 -2.46 -17.43 -22.75
N GLY A 66 -1.24 -17.27 -22.21
CA GLY A 66 -0.03 -16.92 -22.96
C GLY A 66 0.23 -15.42 -23.06
#